data_AF-A0A7S4AYL7-F1
#
_entry.id   AF-A0A7S4AYL7-F1
#
_cell.length_a   1.000
_cell.length_b   1.000
_cell.length_c   1.000
_cell.angle_alpha   90.00
_cell.angle_beta   90.00
_cell.angle_gamma   90.00
#
_symmetry.space_group_name_H-M   'P 1'
#
loop_
_entity.id
_entity.type
_entity.pdbx_description
1 polymer ?
#
loop_
_entity_poly.entity_id
_entity_poly.type
_entity_poly.pdbx_seq_one_letter_code
_entity_poly.pdbx_strand_id
1 'polypeptide(L)'
;PNRARRNSGIVRVTPEDDRLRRKWFRDGHVWVCPDRAEDDWYWMLLALIRNVRVLTMDGMRDHKLRLFQRSSHFSRWKAQQMVCYDFVYPDTPERALPTEVLLKEPPAYSIEIQQHGHRWHLPYGDDHQQGSWLCLSLNAPQGEC
;
A
#
# COMPACT_ATOMS: atom_id res chain seq x y z
N PRO A 1 -19.94 -17.91 -19.47
CA PRO A 1 -20.04 -16.65 -20.25
C PRO A 1 -20.12 -15.44 -19.30
N ASN A 2 -18.96 -14.98 -18.80
CA ASN A 2 -18.88 -13.80 -17.94
C ASN A 2 -18.08 -12.72 -18.65
N ARG A 3 -18.82 -11.69 -19.10
CA ARG A 3 -18.30 -10.53 -19.82
C ARG A 3 -17.83 -9.53 -18.77
N ALA A 4 -16.55 -9.61 -18.42
CA ALA A 4 -15.88 -8.55 -17.68
C ALA A 4 -15.97 -7.26 -18.50
N ARG A 5 -16.85 -6.34 -18.09
CA ARG A 5 -16.83 -4.97 -18.58
C ARG A 5 -15.75 -4.22 -17.81
N ARG A 6 -14.72 -3.76 -18.51
CA ARG A 6 -14.08 -2.45 -18.29
C ARG A 6 -13.38 -2.04 -19.59
N ASN A 7 -13.67 -0.83 -20.02
CA ASN A 7 -13.05 -0.18 -21.18
C ASN A 7 -11.56 0.03 -20.93
N SER A 8 -10.73 -0.74 -21.64
CA SER A 8 -9.40 -0.39 -22.11
C SER A 8 -9.07 -1.43 -23.19
N GLY A 9 -8.35 -1.06 -24.25
CA GLY A 9 -8.19 -1.87 -25.47
C GLY A 9 -7.98 -3.36 -25.21
N ILE A 10 -8.66 -4.22 -25.98
CA ILE A 10 -8.66 -5.68 -25.85
C ILE A 10 -7.23 -6.17 -25.58
N VAL A 11 -6.90 -6.44 -24.32
CA VAL A 11 -5.67 -7.14 -23.96
C VAL A 11 -5.85 -8.52 -24.52
N ARG A 12 -5.15 -8.82 -25.62
CA ARG A 12 -5.14 -10.16 -26.21
C ARG A 12 -4.43 -11.08 -25.23
N VAL A 13 -5.22 -11.81 -24.45
CA VAL A 13 -4.71 -12.89 -23.59
C VAL A 13 -4.02 -13.89 -24.49
N THR A 14 -2.71 -14.03 -24.33
CA THR A 14 -1.92 -15.02 -25.07
C THR A 14 -2.18 -16.42 -24.49
N PRO A 15 -1.89 -17.51 -25.24
CA PRO A 15 -1.95 -18.86 -24.67
C PRO A 15 -1.06 -19.03 -23.44
N GLU A 16 0.04 -18.28 -23.36
CA GLU A 16 0.95 -18.28 -22.22
C GLU A 16 0.32 -17.60 -20.99
N ASP A 17 -0.30 -16.44 -21.15
CA ASP A 17 -1.06 -15.77 -20.07
C ASP A 17 -2.13 -16.70 -19.50
N ASP A 18 -2.83 -17.40 -20.39
CA ASP A 18 -3.90 -18.30 -20.02
C ASP A 18 -3.39 -19.57 -19.30
N ARG A 19 -2.19 -20.05 -19.67
CA ARG A 19 -1.50 -21.13 -18.95
C ARG A 19 -1.06 -20.67 -17.56
N LEU A 20 -0.48 -19.49 -17.43
CA LEU A 20 -0.05 -18.92 -16.15
C LEU A 20 -1.24 -18.69 -15.22
N ARG A 21 -2.32 -18.10 -15.74
CA ARG A 21 -3.57 -17.90 -15.02
C ARG A 21 -4.11 -19.21 -14.46
N ARG A 22 -4.24 -20.25 -15.30
CA ARG A 22 -4.70 -21.57 -14.86
C ARG A 22 -3.80 -22.21 -13.81
N LYS A 23 -2.48 -22.04 -13.93
CA LYS A 23 -1.52 -22.48 -12.92
C LYS A 23 -1.82 -21.81 -11.57
N TRP A 24 -1.92 -20.49 -11.52
CA TRP A 24 -2.19 -19.77 -10.27
C TRP A 24 -3.54 -20.11 -9.64
N PHE A 25 -4.57 -20.34 -10.45
CA PHE A 25 -5.86 -20.84 -9.96
C PHE A 25 -5.74 -22.21 -9.31
N ARG A 26 -5.09 -23.15 -10.00
CA ARG A 26 -4.91 -24.52 -9.49
C ARG A 26 -4.06 -24.54 -8.22
N ASP A 27 -3.04 -23.70 -8.16
CA ASP A 27 -2.09 -23.64 -7.04
C ASP A 27 -2.65 -22.80 -5.86
N GLY A 28 -3.86 -22.21 -5.99
CA GLY A 28 -4.54 -21.49 -4.92
C GLY A 28 -4.03 -20.06 -4.68
N HIS A 29 -3.31 -19.48 -5.63
CA HIS A 29 -2.76 -18.12 -5.53
C HIS A 29 -3.73 -17.01 -5.95
N VAL A 30 -4.83 -17.37 -6.62
CA VAL A 30 -5.83 -16.40 -7.12
C VAL A 30 -7.20 -16.71 -6.53
N TRP A 31 -7.82 -15.68 -5.97
CA TRP A 31 -9.22 -15.69 -5.58
C TRP A 31 -10.03 -14.83 -6.55
N VAL A 32 -11.18 -15.34 -7.00
CA VAL A 32 -12.11 -14.56 -7.83
C VAL A 32 -13.26 -14.09 -6.95
N CYS A 33 -13.37 -12.78 -6.79
CA CYS A 33 -14.49 -12.19 -6.07
C CYS A 33 -15.81 -12.49 -6.81
N PRO A 34 -16.89 -12.81 -6.07
CA PRO A 34 -18.21 -13.01 -6.67
C PRO A 34 -18.66 -11.80 -7.50
N ASP A 35 -19.52 -12.05 -8.48
CA ASP A 35 -20.06 -10.99 -9.32
C ASP A 35 -20.75 -9.91 -8.46
N ARG A 36 -20.41 -8.64 -8.73
CA ARG A 36 -20.88 -7.43 -8.01
C ARG A 36 -20.33 -7.23 -6.61
N ALA A 37 -19.50 -8.14 -6.10
CA ALA A 37 -18.77 -7.90 -4.86
C ALA A 37 -17.63 -6.90 -5.11
N GLU A 38 -17.37 -6.04 -4.13
CA GLU A 38 -16.22 -5.14 -4.14
C GLU A 38 -15.00 -5.90 -3.63
N ASP A 39 -13.98 -5.99 -4.48
CA ASP A 39 -12.72 -6.67 -4.21
C ASP A 39 -11.94 -6.04 -3.06
N ASP A 40 -12.11 -4.73 -2.83
CA ASP A 40 -11.54 -3.97 -1.71
C ASP A 40 -11.72 -4.64 -0.35
N TRP A 41 -12.94 -5.09 -0.05
CA TRP A 41 -13.22 -5.76 1.22
C TRP A 41 -12.47 -7.08 1.38
N TYR A 42 -12.25 -7.82 0.28
CA TYR A 42 -11.65 -9.15 0.33
C TYR A 42 -10.16 -9.05 0.64
N TRP A 43 -9.42 -8.26 -0.12
CA TRP A 43 -7.98 -8.16 0.09
C TRP A 43 -7.65 -7.41 1.39
N MET A 44 -8.45 -6.42 1.80
CA MET A 44 -8.29 -5.77 3.11
C MET A 44 -8.52 -6.74 4.26
N LEU A 45 -9.62 -7.50 4.22
CA LEU A 45 -9.94 -8.47 5.27
C LEU A 45 -8.88 -9.57 5.36
N LEU A 46 -8.43 -10.09 4.21
CA LEU A 46 -7.37 -11.08 4.17
C LEU A 46 -6.07 -10.54 4.80
N ALA A 47 -5.68 -9.32 4.44
CA ALA A 47 -4.48 -8.68 4.96
C ALA A 47 -4.54 -8.48 6.48
N LEU A 48 -5.71 -8.11 7.01
CA LEU A 48 -5.96 -7.98 8.45
C LEU A 48 -5.89 -9.34 9.17
N ILE A 49 -6.58 -10.36 8.65
CA ILE A 49 -6.64 -11.68 9.30
C ILE A 49 -5.28 -12.39 9.25
N ARG A 50 -4.53 -12.22 8.15
CA ARG A 50 -3.26 -12.93 7.94
C ARG A 50 -2.04 -12.12 8.36
N ASN A 51 -2.21 -10.85 8.71
CA ASN A 51 -1.14 -9.91 9.02
C ASN A 51 -0.06 -9.90 7.92
N VAL A 52 -0.49 -9.69 6.66
CA VAL A 52 0.38 -9.68 5.48
C VAL A 52 0.41 -8.31 4.81
N ARG A 53 1.49 -8.05 4.07
CA ARG A 53 1.62 -6.86 3.24
C ARG A 53 0.66 -6.91 2.04
N VAL A 54 0.21 -5.73 1.62
CA VAL A 54 -0.68 -5.54 0.48
C VAL A 54 0.05 -4.75 -0.59
N LEU A 55 0.24 -5.36 -1.76
CA LEU A 55 0.75 -4.65 -2.93
C LEU A 55 -0.40 -3.97 -3.66
N THR A 56 -0.48 -2.63 -3.61
CA THR A 56 -1.54 -1.87 -4.28
C THR A 56 -1.13 -0.41 -4.50
N MET A 57 -1.67 0.19 -5.56
CA MET A 57 -1.57 1.64 -5.82
C MET A 57 -2.83 2.40 -5.46
N ASP A 58 -3.84 1.71 -4.89
CA ASP A 58 -5.05 2.37 -4.45
C ASP A 58 -4.75 3.27 -3.25
N GLY A 59 -5.11 4.55 -3.36
CA GLY A 59 -4.99 5.50 -2.26
C GLY A 59 -5.94 5.20 -1.10
N MET A 60 -6.88 4.27 -1.24
CA MET A 60 -7.96 3.96 -0.31
C MET A 60 -8.76 5.22 0.08
N ARG A 61 -8.91 6.14 -0.89
CA ARG A 61 -9.49 7.49 -0.71
C ARG A 61 -10.98 7.56 -1.04
N ASP A 62 -11.60 6.43 -1.34
CA ASP A 62 -13.00 6.42 -1.77
C ASP A 62 -13.96 6.82 -0.62
N HIS A 63 -15.20 7.12 -0.98
CA HIS A 63 -16.21 7.55 -0.03
C HIS A 63 -16.67 6.42 0.91
N LYS A 64 -16.43 5.15 0.56
CA LYS A 64 -16.84 3.97 1.32
C LYS A 64 -15.87 3.68 2.46
N LEU A 65 -14.59 3.98 2.26
CA LEU A 65 -13.53 3.84 3.25
C LEU A 65 -13.40 5.05 4.18
N ARG A 66 -14.24 6.08 4.01
CA ARG A 66 -14.26 7.27 4.89
C ARG A 66 -14.41 6.95 6.38
N LEU A 67 -15.12 5.87 6.72
CA LEU A 67 -15.25 5.43 8.11
C LEU A 67 -13.90 5.00 8.69
N PHE A 68 -13.06 4.33 7.89
CA PHE A 68 -11.72 3.90 8.30
C PHE A 68 -10.72 5.05 8.29
N GLN A 69 -10.83 5.99 7.36
CA GLN A 69 -9.93 7.15 7.25
C GLN A 69 -9.90 8.02 8.52
N ARG A 70 -10.98 8.03 9.31
CA ARG A 70 -11.03 8.76 10.58
C ARG A 70 -10.37 8.02 11.75
N SER A 71 -9.95 6.77 11.55
CA SER A 71 -9.33 5.93 12.56
C SER A 71 -7.80 5.98 12.46
N SER A 72 -7.15 6.34 13.57
CA SER A 72 -5.68 6.25 13.68
C SER A 72 -5.16 4.82 13.47
N HIS A 73 -5.92 3.81 13.89
CA HIS A 73 -5.55 2.40 13.69
C HIS A 73 -5.46 2.02 12.22
N PHE A 74 -6.40 2.51 11.41
CA PHE A 74 -6.40 2.22 9.98
C PHE A 74 -5.26 2.96 9.29
N SER A 75 -5.02 4.23 9.62
CA SER A 75 -3.89 4.98 9.07
C SER A 75 -2.54 4.33 9.39
N ARG A 76 -2.37 3.83 10.63
CA ARG A 76 -1.20 3.04 11.05
C ARG A 76 -1.04 1.76 10.25
N TRP A 77 -2.10 0.95 10.19
CA TRP A 77 -2.12 -0.30 9.44
C TRP A 77 -1.76 -0.05 7.97
N LYS A 78 -2.38 0.97 7.36
CA LYS A 78 -2.14 1.37 5.99
C LYS A 78 -0.66 1.70 5.75
N ALA A 79 -0.08 2.56 6.60
CA ALA A 79 1.31 3.00 6.49
C ALA A 79 2.33 1.86 6.66
N GLN A 80 1.97 0.80 7.41
CA GLN A 80 2.87 -0.32 7.72
C GLN A 80 2.69 -1.53 6.80
N GLN A 81 1.51 -1.73 6.23
CA GLN A 81 1.17 -2.94 5.48
C GLN A 81 1.10 -2.71 3.97
N MET A 82 0.86 -1.49 3.49
CA MET A 82 0.79 -1.24 2.05
C MET A 82 2.17 -1.06 1.43
N VAL A 83 2.43 -1.83 0.37
CA VAL A 83 3.57 -1.66 -0.53
C VAL A 83 3.03 -1.04 -1.81
N CYS A 84 3.53 0.14 -2.14
CA CYS A 84 3.23 0.78 -3.43
C CYS A 84 4.26 0.33 -4.46
N TYR A 85 3.94 0.40 -5.74
CA TYR A 85 4.89 0.08 -6.81
C TYR A 85 4.93 1.17 -7.88
N ASP A 86 6.03 1.23 -8.60
CA ASP A 86 6.22 2.12 -9.73
C ASP A 86 6.90 1.37 -10.88
N PHE A 87 6.79 1.92 -12.08
CA PHE A 87 7.40 1.33 -13.26
C PHE A 87 8.39 2.31 -13.88
N VAL A 88 9.62 1.85 -14.09
CA VAL A 88 10.64 2.62 -14.81
C VAL A 88 10.51 2.30 -16.28
N TYR A 89 10.36 3.33 -17.10
CA TYR A 89 10.29 3.22 -18.54
C TYR A 89 11.58 3.75 -19.17
N PRO A 90 12.02 3.17 -20.31
CA PRO A 90 13.16 3.71 -21.04
C PRO A 90 12.81 5.06 -21.67
N ASP A 91 13.82 5.91 -21.88
CA ASP A 91 13.71 7.21 -22.55
C ASP A 91 13.55 7.07 -24.07
N THR A 92 12.59 6.25 -24.52
CA THR A 92 12.24 6.10 -25.93
C THR A 92 10.78 6.48 -26.18
N PRO A 93 10.46 7.11 -27.32
CA PRO A 93 9.14 7.70 -27.58
C PRO A 93 8.02 6.67 -27.88
N GLU A 94 8.37 5.40 -28.06
CA GLU A 94 7.40 4.34 -28.34
C GLU A 94 6.96 3.65 -27.03
N ARG A 95 5.79 3.01 -27.02
CA ARG A 95 5.20 2.29 -25.88
C ARG A 95 6.08 1.10 -25.45
N ALA A 96 7.24 1.39 -24.89
CA ALA A 96 8.18 0.42 -24.40
C ALA A 96 7.63 -0.21 -23.12
N LEU A 97 7.93 -1.50 -22.95
CA LEU A 97 7.67 -2.18 -21.69
C LEU A 97 8.55 -1.57 -20.59
N PRO A 98 8.07 -1.57 -19.33
CA PRO A 98 8.90 -1.11 -18.23
C PRO A 98 10.15 -1.98 -18.10
N THR A 99 11.29 -1.35 -17.86
CA THR A 99 12.58 -2.02 -17.65
C THR A 99 12.73 -2.52 -16.23
N GLU A 100 12.07 -1.87 -15.28
CA GLU A 100 12.15 -2.18 -13.85
C GLU A 100 10.81 -1.93 -13.15
N VAL A 101 10.54 -2.73 -12.11
CA VAL A 101 9.46 -2.51 -11.15
C VAL A 101 10.07 -2.08 -9.83
N LEU A 102 9.76 -0.86 -9.40
CA LEU A 102 10.22 -0.32 -8.12
C LEU A 102 9.15 -0.59 -7.06
N LEU A 103 9.54 -1.19 -5.93
CA LEU A 103 8.66 -1.36 -4.78
C LEU A 103 8.98 -0.29 -3.73
N LYS A 104 7.97 0.47 -3.33
CA LYS A 104 8.02 1.45 -2.25
C LYS A 104 7.53 0.77 -0.98
N GLU A 105 8.48 0.20 -0.25
CA GLU A 105 8.24 -0.51 1.00
C GLU A 105 7.87 0.47 2.14
N PRO A 106 7.02 0.04 3.10
CA PRO A 106 6.78 0.76 4.34
C PRO A 106 8.08 1.12 5.07
N PRO A 107 8.14 2.30 5.72
CA PRO A 107 9.29 2.65 6.56
C PRO A 107 9.43 1.67 7.73
N ALA A 108 10.67 1.41 8.14
CA ALA A 108 10.98 0.56 9.31
C ALA A 108 10.57 1.19 10.66
N TYR A 109 10.05 2.42 10.64
CA TYR A 109 9.61 3.19 11.80
C TYR A 109 8.23 3.78 11.51
N SER A 110 7.47 4.04 12.58
CA SER A 110 6.15 4.68 12.45
C SER A 110 6.31 6.20 12.33
N ILE A 111 5.69 6.81 11.34
CA ILE A 111 5.72 8.27 11.15
C ILE A 111 4.65 8.91 12.04
N GLU A 112 4.94 8.99 13.33
CA GLU A 112 4.05 9.52 14.37
C GLU A 112 4.86 10.27 15.42
N ILE A 113 4.20 11.00 16.31
CA ILE A 113 4.87 11.58 17.47
C ILE A 113 5.40 10.44 18.35
N GLN A 114 6.71 10.46 18.64
CA GLN A 114 7.39 9.43 19.42
C GLN A 114 8.14 10.04 20.60
N GLN A 115 8.08 9.37 21.75
CA GLN A 115 8.84 9.72 22.94
C GLN A 115 9.85 8.60 23.27
N HIS A 116 11.10 8.98 23.49
CA HIS A 116 12.15 8.08 23.97
C HIS A 116 12.90 8.74 25.14
N GLY A 117 12.58 8.33 26.36
CA GLY A 117 13.04 9.01 27.58
C GLY A 117 12.54 10.46 27.64
N HIS A 118 13.46 11.41 27.78
CA HIS A 118 13.15 12.85 27.76
C HIS A 118 13.19 13.46 26.35
N ARG A 119 13.35 12.63 25.32
CA ARG A 119 13.41 13.08 23.92
C ARG A 119 12.07 12.87 23.23
N TRP A 120 11.63 13.88 22.50
CA TRP A 120 10.43 13.86 21.67
C TRP A 120 10.81 14.04 20.21
N HIS A 121 10.17 13.26 19.34
CA HIS A 121 10.33 13.33 17.89
C HIS A 121 8.95 13.58 17.30
N LEU A 122 8.76 14.73 16.67
CA LEU A 122 7.51 15.13 16.05
C LEU A 122 7.74 15.18 14.53
N PRO A 123 7.02 14.39 13.72
CA PRO A 123 7.14 14.47 12.27
C PRO A 123 6.64 15.85 11.81
N TYR A 124 7.35 16.45 10.87
CA TYR A 124 7.06 17.78 10.32
C TYR A 124 7.05 17.72 8.79
N GLY A 125 6.04 18.33 8.16
CA GLY A 125 5.88 18.39 6.69
C GLY A 125 4.61 17.67 6.20
N ASP A 126 4.23 17.96 4.95
CA ASP A 126 3.09 17.32 4.28
C ASP A 126 3.43 15.88 3.85
N ASP A 127 2.39 15.08 3.54
CA ASP A 127 2.47 13.68 3.05
C ASP A 127 3.47 13.46 1.90
N HIS A 128 3.83 14.52 1.15
CA HIS A 128 4.76 14.50 0.02
C HIS A 128 6.22 14.81 0.38
N GLN A 129 6.50 15.34 1.58
CA GLN A 129 7.84 15.64 2.09
C GLN A 129 8.19 14.73 3.28
N GLN A 130 8.01 13.41 3.07
CA GLN A 130 8.35 12.40 4.07
C GLN A 130 9.81 12.58 4.54
N GLY A 131 10.01 12.81 5.84
CA GLY A 131 11.33 12.64 6.46
C GLY A 131 11.87 13.80 7.31
N SER A 132 11.19 14.95 7.41
CA SER A 132 11.59 16.00 8.35
C SER A 132 11.01 15.76 9.75
N TRP A 133 11.84 15.93 10.79
CA TRP A 133 11.45 15.69 12.20
C TRP A 133 11.92 16.83 13.08
N LEU A 134 11.04 17.30 13.96
CA LEU A 134 11.40 18.17 15.08
C LEU A 134 11.78 17.30 16.28
N CYS A 135 13.03 17.44 16.72
CA CYS A 135 13.57 16.70 17.86
C CYS A 135 13.74 17.63 19.05
N LEU A 136 13.09 17.31 20.17
CA LEU A 136 13.17 18.08 21.42
C LEU A 136 13.77 17.20 22.51
N SER A 137 14.63 17.76 23.34
CA SER A 137 15.13 17.11 24.57
C SER A 137 14.70 17.96 25.75
N LEU A 138 13.87 17.41 26.62
CA LEU A 138 13.56 18.05 27.90
C LEU A 138 14.75 17.80 28.83
N ASN A 139 15.41 18.86 29.28
CA ASN A 139 16.40 18.71 30.35
C ASN A 139 15.65 18.24 31.60
N ALA A 140 16.13 17.16 32.22
CA ALA A 140 15.65 16.80 33.55
C ALA A 140 15.88 18.02 34.47
N PRO A 141 14.93 18.38 35.34
CA PRO A 141 15.18 19.43 36.32
C PRO A 141 16.43 19.06 37.11
N GLN A 142 17.40 19.98 37.16
CA GLN A 142 18.59 19.84 37.99
C GLN A 142 18.14 19.93 39.45
N GLY A 143 17.73 18.82 40.08
CA GLY A 143 17.31 18.88 41.48
C GLY A 143 16.53 17.73 42.12
N GLU A 144 16.57 16.49 41.65
CA GLU A 144 16.15 15.35 42.48
C GLU A 144 17.30 14.35 42.60
N CYS A 145 18.05 14.49 43.70
CA CYS A 145 18.91 13.46 44.30
C CYS A 145 18.07 12.54 45.18
#